data_AF-A0A841RJW8-F1
#
_entry.id   AF-A0A841RJW8-F1
#
_cell.length_a   1.000
_cell.length_b   1.000
_cell.length_c   1.000
_cell.angle_alpha   90.00
_cell.angle_beta   90.00
_cell.angle_gamma   90.00
#
_symmetry.space_group_name_H-M   'P 1'
#
loop_
_entity.id
_entity.type
_entity.pdbx_description
1 polymer ?
#
loop_
_entity_poly.entity_id
_entity_poly.type
_entity_poly.pdbx_seq_one_letter_code
_entity_poly.pdbx_strand_id
1 'polypeptide(L)' 'MDLVKEAMTLPVDNFLGMLLYAVIYMLVTGIVFSLALRFIPNKLPYALKSLIVLIAIIISLYIWWITIVSP' A
#
# COMPACT_ATOMS: atom_id res chain seq x y z
N MET A 1 -2.54 3.21 -23.40
CA MET A 1 -3.14 2.07 -22.67
C MET A 1 -2.24 0.83 -22.73
N ASP A 2 -1.35 0.72 -23.73
CA ASP A 2 -0.35 -0.36 -23.82
C ASP A 2 0.83 -0.20 -22.86
N LEU A 3 1.35 1.01 -22.66
CA LEU A 3 2.45 1.28 -21.72
C LEU A 3 2.17 0.84 -20.27
N VAL A 4 0.93 0.98 -19.80
CA VAL A 4 0.53 0.56 -18.45
C VAL A 4 0.41 -0.96 -18.37
N LYS A 5 -0.13 -1.61 -19.40
CA LYS A 5 -0.23 -3.08 -19.47
C LYS A 5 1.13 -3.74 -19.56
N GLU A 6 2.02 -3.21 -20.39
CA GLU A 6 3.39 -3.70 -20.57
C GLU A 6 4.26 -3.45 -19.33
N ALA A 7 4.02 -2.34 -18.62
CA ALA A 7 4.64 -2.11 -17.32
C ALA A 7 4.18 -3.08 -16.22
N MET A 8 2.98 -3.66 -16.36
CA MET A 8 2.44 -4.63 -15.40
C MET A 8 2.86 -6.07 -15.68
N THR A 9 3.40 -6.41 -16.86
CA THR A 9 3.80 -7.78 -17.19
C THR A 9 5.10 -8.21 -16.51
N LEU A 10 6.02 -7.26 -16.26
CA LEU A 10 7.29 -7.48 -15.55
C LEU A 10 7.53 -6.31 -14.58
N PRO A 11 6.85 -6.30 -13.42
CA PRO A 11 6.87 -5.15 -12.51
C PRO A 11 8.23 -4.92 -11.84
N VAL A 12 9.11 -5.93 -11.77
CA VAL A 12 10.48 -5.80 -11.24
C VAL A 12 11.40 -5.11 -12.26
N ASP A 13 11.23 -5.44 -13.55
CA ASP A 13 12.11 -4.96 -14.62
C ASP A 13 11.71 -3.56 -15.13
N ASN A 14 10.54 -3.07 -14.71
CA ASN A 14 10.03 -1.76 -15.09
C ASN A 14 9.80 -0.88 -13.85
N PHE A 15 10.60 0.18 -13.71
CA PHE A 15 10.48 1.16 -12.62
C PHE A 15 9.08 1.78 -12.50
N LEU A 16 8.41 2.03 -13.63
CA LEU A 16 7.05 2.54 -13.65
C LEU A 16 6.04 1.48 -13.16
N GLY A 17 6.24 0.22 -13.52
CA GLY A 17 5.45 -0.91 -13.01
C GLY A 17 5.61 -1.08 -11.50
N MET A 18 6.85 -1.02 -11.02
CA MET A 18 7.20 -1.08 -9.60
C MET A 18 6.49 0.03 -8.80
N LEU A 19 6.56 1.28 -9.27
CA LEU A 19 5.87 2.42 -8.64
C LEU A 19 4.35 2.26 -8.66
N LEU A 20 3.76 1.84 -9.78
CA LEU A 20 2.32 1.64 -9.87
C LEU A 20 1.83 0.58 -8.87
N TYR A 21 2.53 -0.54 -8.75
CA TYR A 21 2.20 -1.55 -7.75
C TYR A 21 2.34 -1.02 -6.31
N ALA A 22 3.40 -0.28 -6.00
CA ALA A 22 3.58 0.31 -4.67
C ALA A 22 2.45 1.27 -4.32
N VAL A 23 2.04 2.12 -5.28
CA VAL A 23 0.93 3.06 -5.11
C VAL A 23 -0.39 2.32 -4.89
N ILE A 24 -0.66 1.25 -5.63
CA ILE A 24 -1.87 0.43 -5.45
C ILE A 24 -1.90 -0.15 -4.03
N TYR A 25 -0.80 -0.75 -3.57
CA TYR A 25 -0.70 -1.30 -2.21
C TYR A 25 -0.92 -0.22 -1.15
N MET A 26 -0.31 0.95 -1.30
CA MET A 26 -0.49 2.07 -0.36
C MET A 26 -1.93 2.61 -0.35
N LEU A 27 -2.58 2.73 -1.51
CA LEU A 27 -3.95 3.21 -1.63
C LEU A 27 -4.93 2.23 -0.97
N VAL A 28 -4.80 0.93 -1.27
CA VAL A 28 -5.65 -0.11 -0.68
C VAL A 28 -5.49 -0.12 0.83
N THR A 29 -4.26 -0.13 1.34
CA THR A 29 -3.98 -0.11 2.77
C THR A 29 -4.52 1.16 3.44
N GLY A 30 -4.28 2.33 2.85
CA GLY A 30 -4.76 3.60 3.37
C GLY A 30 -6.29 3.65 3.47
N ILE A 31 -7.01 3.18 2.45
CA ILE A 31 -8.47 3.10 2.44
C ILE A 31 -8.96 2.13 3.53
N VAL A 32 -8.42 0.90 3.57
CA VAL A 32 -8.82 -0.15 4.52
C VAL A 32 -8.62 0.30 5.96
N PHE A 33 -7.45 0.82 6.31
CA PHE A 33 -7.16 1.25 7.67
C PHE A 33 -7.92 2.53 8.06
N SER A 34 -8.13 3.46 7.14
CA SER A 34 -8.95 4.65 7.42
C SER A 34 -10.40 4.28 7.69
N LEU A 35 -10.96 3.33 6.94
CA LEU A 35 -12.29 2.77 7.18
C LEU A 35 -12.34 2.02 8.51
N ALA A 36 -11.38 1.12 8.76
CA ALA A 36 -11.31 0.37 10.02
C ALA A 36 -11.26 1.30 11.25
N LEU A 37 -10.43 2.35 11.20
CA LEU A 37 -10.33 3.34 12.27
C LEU A 37 -11.62 4.17 12.46
N ARG A 38 -12.45 4.31 11.42
CA ARG A 38 -13.76 4.99 11.52
C ARG A 38 -14.77 4.17 12.34
N PHE A 39 -14.67 2.85 12.32
CA PHE A 39 -15.56 1.97 13.09
C PHE A 39 -15.17 1.81 14.56
N ILE A 40 -14.02 2.36 15.00
CA ILE A 40 -13.62 2.33 16.40
C ILE A 40 -14.42 3.40 17.18
N PRO A 41 -15.32 3.00 18.11
CA PRO A 41 -16.21 3.93 18.79
C PRO A 41 -15.49 4.84 19.78
N ASN A 42 -14.32 4.44 20.28
CA ASN A 42 -13.53 5.26 21.20
C ASN A 42 -12.58 6.20 20.43
N LYS A 43 -12.55 7.48 20.81
CA LYS A 43 -11.71 8.48 20.13
C LYS A 43 -10.25 8.28 20.53
N LEU A 44 -9.56 7.37 19.83
CA LEU A 44 -8.10 7.25 19.93
C LEU A 44 -7.47 8.63 19.65
N PRO A 45 -6.41 9.01 20.38
CA PRO A 45 -5.64 10.21 20.10
C PRO A 45 -5.21 10.24 18.63
N TYR A 46 -5.22 11.41 18.01
CA TYR A 46 -4.84 11.58 16.60
C TYR A 46 -3.45 11.01 16.32
N ALA A 47 -2.49 11.23 17.23
CA ALA A 47 -1.15 10.67 17.14
C ALA A 47 -1.14 9.13 17.04
N LEU A 48 -2.00 8.46 17.82
CA LEU A 48 -2.09 6.99 17.81
C LEU A 48 -2.71 6.48 16.50
N LYS A 49 -3.75 7.17 15.99
CA LYS A 49 -4.35 6.85 14.69
C LYS A 49 -3.34 7.01 13.56
N SER A 50 -2.58 8.11 13.58
CA SER A 50 -1.54 8.37 12.59
C SER A 50 -0.43 7.32 12.65
N LEU A 51 -0.04 6.87 13.86
CA LEU A 51 0.95 5.82 14.04
C LEU A 51 0.47 4.48 13.48
N ILE A 52 -0.79 4.10 13.73
CA ILE A 52 -1.39 2.88 13.18
C ILE A 52 -1.38 2.92 11.64
N VAL A 53 -1.77 4.04 11.03
CA VAL A 53 -1.74 4.19 9.57
C VAL A 53 -0.31 4.12 9.03
N LEU A 54 0.66 4.76 9.69
CA LEU A 54 2.06 4.69 9.28
C LEU A 54 2.60 3.25 9.33
N ILE A 55 2.35 2.54 10.43
CA ILE A 55 2.76 1.13 10.59
C ILE A 55 2.11 0.28 9.49
N ALA A 56 0.83 0.48 9.22
CA ALA A 56 0.12 -0.22 8.16
C ALA A 56 0.75 0.02 6.79
N ILE A 57 1.12 1.27 6.47
CA ILE A 57 1.80 1.62 5.21
C ILE A 57 3.17 0.92 5.12
N ILE A 58 3.97 0.93 6.19
CA ILE A 58 5.28 0.27 6.22
C ILE A 58 5.12 -1.25 6.00
N ILE A 59 4.16 -1.89 6.68
CA ILE A 59 3.86 -3.31 6.51
C ILE A 59 3.40 -3.58 5.07
N SER A 60 2.54 -2.72 4.51
CA SER A 60 2.09 -2.84 3.12
C SER A 60 3.22 -2.76 2.12
N LEU A 61 4.20 -1.87 2.33
CA LEU A 61 5.38 -1.76 1.48
C LEU A 61 6.29 -2.98 1.63
N TYR A 62 6.41 -3.54 2.84
CA TYR A 62 7.18 -4.76 3.05
C TYR A 62 6.53 -5.98 2.35
N ILE A 63 5.21 -6.13 2.48
CA ILE A 63 4.45 -7.19 1.78
C ILE A 63 4.56 -7.01 0.27
N TRP A 64 4.39 -5.78 -0.23
CA TRP A 64 4.58 -5.44 -1.64
C TRP A 64 5.96 -5.86 -2.15
N TRP A 65 7.03 -5.51 -1.41
CA TRP A 65 8.40 -5.87 -1.77
C TRP A 65 8.60 -7.38 -1.84
N ILE A 66 8.13 -8.14 -0.84
CA ILE A 66 8.22 -9.60 -0.86
C ILE A 66 7.47 -10.18 -2.05
N THR A 67 6.23 -9.74 -2.29
CA THR A 67 5.37 -10.26 -3.36
C THR A 67 6.01 -10.08 -4.74
N ILE A 68 6.80 -9.02 -4.92
CA ILE A 68 7.39 -8.68 -6.21
C ILE A 68 8.81 -9.24 -6.38
N VAL A 69 9.64 -9.21 -5.33
CA VAL A 69 11.06 -9.61 -5.41
C VAL A 69 11.29 -11.09 -5.10
N SER A 70 10.36 -11.73 -4.39
CA SER A 70 10.42 -13.17 -4.07
C SER A 70 9.02 -13.79 -4.18
N PRO A 71 8.50 -13.94 -5.42
CA PRO A 71 7.21 -14.57 -5.66
C PRO A 71 7.17 -16.04 -5.20
#